data_AF-A0AAW9RNL0-F1
#
_entry.id   AF-A0AAW9RNL0-F1
#
_cell.length_a   1.000
_cell.length_b   1.000
_cell.length_c   1.000
_cell.angle_alpha   90.00
_cell.angle_beta   90.00
_cell.angle_gamma   90.00
#
_symmetry.space_group_name_H-M   'P 1'
#
loop_
_entity.id
_entity.type
_entity.pdbx_description
1 polymer ?
#
loop_
_entity_poly.entity_id
_entity_poly.type
_entity_poly.pdbx_seq_one_letter_code
_entity_poly.pdbx_strand_id
1 'polypeptide(L)'
;MATSRMHAADFWASICFFIVGVYMAVSGLGMPGAGGFIEDGGEPGRVPILLGVVIALLALTLLVRSALAGGFRPSAIRTEDPAERAGLWRCGVTAAGCSVYAVGLVGARIGGWHVPYDAATALFVFLFVVIAEWPLATEHGARRWQRLSERWPGIAAVVAGIGAPLPAAWRPRAWLVVNAALMAVIVSALVTIVFERYFFVALP
;
A
#
# COMPACT_ATOMS: atom_id res chain seq x y z
N MET A 1 1.80 13.15 28.85
CA MET A 1 2.95 12.21 28.87
C MET A 1 2.94 11.15 27.75
N ALA A 2 1.86 10.94 26.99
CA ALA A 2 1.85 10.01 25.84
C ALA A 2 2.64 10.50 24.61
N THR A 3 2.74 11.82 24.42
CA THR A 3 3.37 12.45 23.26
C THR A 3 4.87 12.16 23.11
N SER A 4 5.62 12.10 24.22
CA SER A 4 7.08 11.90 24.21
C SER A 4 7.54 10.58 23.57
N ARG A 5 6.72 9.51 23.56
CA ARG A 5 7.13 8.19 23.06
C ARG A 5 7.05 8.05 21.55
N MET A 6 6.00 8.58 20.93
CA MET A 6 5.87 8.58 19.47
C MET A 6 7.08 9.25 18.83
N HIS A 7 7.60 10.31 19.46
CA HIS A 7 8.78 11.00 18.96
C HIS A 7 10.05 10.13 18.97
N ALA A 8 10.24 9.24 19.96
CA ALA A 8 11.44 8.39 20.01
C ALA A 8 11.42 7.25 19.00
N ALA A 9 10.27 6.59 18.83
CA ALA A 9 10.09 5.59 17.79
C ALA A 9 10.22 6.22 16.39
N ASP A 10 9.57 7.37 16.15
CA ASP A 10 9.67 8.11 14.89
C ASP A 10 11.12 8.53 14.60
N PHE A 11 11.88 8.93 15.61
CA PHE A 11 13.28 9.34 15.47
C PHE A 11 14.16 8.17 15.00
N TRP A 12 14.09 7.02 15.66
CA TRP A 12 14.89 5.86 15.24
C TRP A 12 14.42 5.27 13.90
N ALA A 13 13.10 5.17 13.69
CA ALA A 13 12.55 4.70 12.42
C ALA A 13 12.99 5.60 11.25
N SER A 14 12.97 6.92 11.44
CA SER A 14 13.40 7.86 10.40
C SER A 14 14.89 7.76 10.08
N ILE A 15 15.77 7.52 11.07
CA ILE A 15 17.19 7.23 10.78
C ILE A 15 17.33 5.97 9.93
N CYS A 16 16.66 4.88 10.32
CA CYS A 16 16.70 3.63 9.56
C CYS A 16 16.19 3.81 8.13
N PHE A 17 15.03 4.45 7.96
CA PHE A 17 14.46 4.71 6.62
C PHE A 17 15.31 5.66 5.79
N PHE A 18 15.96 6.65 6.40
CA PHE A 18 16.88 7.53 5.70
C PHE A 18 18.08 6.75 5.14
N ILE A 19 18.70 5.89 5.97
CA ILE A 19 19.82 5.03 5.54
C ILE A 19 19.37 4.09 4.41
N VAL A 20 18.23 3.41 4.57
CA VAL A 20 17.68 2.51 3.55
C VAL A 20 17.37 3.26 2.25
N GLY A 21 16.74 4.43 2.34
CA GLY A 21 16.40 5.26 1.19
C GLY A 21 17.63 5.73 0.41
N VAL A 22 18.65 6.24 1.11
CA VAL A 22 19.93 6.63 0.50
C VAL A 22 20.62 5.41 -0.14
N TYR A 23 20.66 4.27 0.56
CA TYR A 23 21.23 3.05 0.03
C TYR A 23 20.54 2.58 -1.25
N MET A 24 19.20 2.58 -1.29
CA MET A 24 18.43 2.23 -2.49
C MET A 24 18.72 3.20 -3.64
N ALA A 25 18.81 4.49 -3.35
CA ALA A 25 19.09 5.50 -4.37
C ALA A 25 20.50 5.34 -4.97
N VAL A 26 21.51 5.16 -4.13
CA VAL A 26 22.89 4.95 -4.59
C VAL A 26 23.04 3.61 -5.33
N SER A 27 22.44 2.54 -4.80
CA SER A 27 22.50 1.21 -5.44
C SER A 27 21.82 1.22 -6.80
N GLY A 28 20.73 1.97 -6.96
CA GLY A 28 20.04 2.12 -8.25
C GLY A 28 20.91 2.79 -9.32
N LEU A 29 21.80 3.72 -8.96
CA LEU A 29 22.73 4.35 -9.93
C LEU A 29 23.75 3.36 -10.52
N GLY A 30 24.08 2.30 -9.77
CA GLY A 30 25.03 1.27 -10.19
C GLY A 30 24.40 0.07 -10.89
N MET A 31 23.08 0.05 -11.08
CA MET A 31 22.41 -1.10 -11.70
C MET A 31 22.66 -1.10 -13.22
N PRO A 32 23.30 -2.15 -13.77
CA PRO A 32 23.48 -2.27 -15.20
C PRO A 32 22.11 -2.40 -15.89
N GLY A 33 22.00 -1.88 -17.12
CA GLY A 33 20.80 -2.06 -17.93
C GLY A 33 20.43 -3.53 -18.05
N ALA A 34 19.16 -3.88 -17.84
CA ALA A 34 18.68 -5.24 -17.99
C ALA A 34 18.55 -5.54 -19.49
N GLY A 35 19.67 -5.95 -20.11
CA GLY A 35 19.79 -6.15 -21.55
C GLY A 35 18.60 -6.90 -22.15
N GLY A 36 17.87 -6.22 -23.05
CA GLY A 36 16.81 -6.78 -23.88
C GLY A 36 15.37 -6.70 -23.34
N PHE A 37 15.15 -6.47 -22.04
CA PHE A 37 13.80 -6.34 -21.44
C PHE A 37 13.37 -4.88 -21.18
N ILE A 38 14.30 -3.95 -21.32
CA ILE A 38 14.13 -2.54 -20.98
C ILE A 38 14.56 -1.74 -22.20
N GLU A 39 13.67 -0.90 -22.73
CA GLU A 39 13.97 0.00 -23.85
C GLU A 39 15.03 1.04 -23.45
N ASP A 40 15.76 1.60 -24.43
CA ASP A 40 16.73 2.67 -24.17
C ASP A 40 16.05 3.84 -23.42
N GLY A 41 16.49 4.07 -22.16
CA GLY A 41 15.90 5.04 -21.25
C GLY A 41 15.10 4.45 -20.08
N GLY A 42 14.84 3.15 -20.05
CA GLY A 42 14.15 2.46 -18.94
C GLY A 42 15.08 1.93 -17.84
N GLU A 43 16.29 2.48 -17.69
CA GLU A 43 17.34 1.98 -16.79
C GLU A 43 16.78 1.40 -15.48
N PRO A 44 17.07 0.13 -15.14
CA PRO A 44 16.43 -0.59 -14.03
C PRO A 44 16.62 0.11 -12.68
N GLY A 45 17.64 0.98 -12.58
CA GLY A 45 17.89 1.85 -11.45
C GLY A 45 16.85 2.93 -11.18
N ARG A 46 16.04 3.35 -12.17
CA ARG A 46 15.16 4.52 -12.03
C ARG A 46 14.11 4.38 -10.93
N VAL A 47 13.47 3.22 -10.83
CA VAL A 47 12.48 2.93 -9.79
C VAL A 47 13.10 2.95 -8.39
N PRO A 48 14.18 2.19 -8.10
CA PRO A 48 14.81 2.24 -6.79
C PRO A 48 15.44 3.60 -6.46
N ILE A 49 15.92 4.36 -7.47
CA ILE A 49 16.36 5.75 -7.28
C ILE A 49 15.20 6.62 -6.81
N LEU A 50 14.09 6.64 -7.55
CA LEU A 50 12.94 7.46 -7.20
C LEU A 50 12.39 7.11 -5.81
N LEU A 51 12.16 5.81 -5.55
CA LEU A 51 11.67 5.34 -4.25
C LEU A 51 12.66 5.68 -3.14
N GLY A 52 13.95 5.43 -3.34
CA GLY A 52 14.99 5.74 -2.36
C GLY A 52 15.05 7.23 -2.01
N VAL A 53 14.98 8.10 -3.01
CA VAL A 53 14.95 9.56 -2.81
C VAL A 53 13.70 10.00 -2.06
N VAL A 54 12.51 9.52 -2.45
CA VAL A 54 11.25 9.87 -1.76
C VAL A 54 11.28 9.39 -0.31
N ILE A 55 11.72 8.15 -0.05
CA ILE A 55 11.86 7.60 1.30
C ILE A 55 12.84 8.45 2.11
N ALA A 56 14.00 8.81 1.55
CA ALA A 56 14.99 9.64 2.23
C ALA A 56 14.45 11.03 2.58
N LEU A 57 13.70 11.69 1.68
CA LEU A 57 13.10 13.01 1.93
C LEU A 57 12.02 12.96 3.02
N LEU A 58 11.14 11.95 2.97
CA LEU A 58 10.10 11.75 3.97
C LEU A 58 10.71 11.40 5.34
N ALA A 59 11.71 10.52 5.35
CA ALA A 59 12.47 10.17 6.55
C ALA A 59 13.17 11.39 7.14
N LEU A 60 13.81 12.23 6.33
CA LEU A 60 14.44 13.45 6.79
C LEU A 60 13.41 14.41 7.42
N THR A 61 12.25 14.56 6.80
CA THR A 61 11.16 15.40 7.34
C THR A 61 10.68 14.88 8.70
N LEU A 62 10.52 13.56 8.84
CA LEU A 62 10.17 12.91 10.10
C LEU A 62 11.28 13.03 11.16
N LEU A 63 12.54 12.93 10.74
CA LEU A 63 13.72 13.06 11.60
C LEU A 63 13.80 14.47 12.19
N VAL A 64 13.66 15.50 11.35
CA VAL A 64 13.64 16.90 11.81
C VAL A 64 12.49 17.12 12.77
N ARG A 65 11.27 16.68 12.41
CA ARG A 65 10.08 16.85 13.26
C ARG A 65 10.24 16.16 14.62
N SER A 66 10.74 14.93 14.64
CA SER A 66 10.93 14.13 15.86
C SER A 66 12.08 14.64 16.72
N ALA A 67 13.18 15.10 16.11
CA ALA A 67 14.31 15.71 16.81
C ALA A 67 13.89 16.99 17.53
N LEU A 68 13.15 17.87 16.85
CA LEU A 68 12.59 19.10 17.45
C LEU A 68 11.62 18.80 18.60
N ALA A 69 10.96 17.64 18.59
CA ALA A 69 10.08 17.18 19.65
C ALA A 69 10.80 16.39 20.77
N GLY A 70 12.14 16.29 20.73
CA GLY A 70 12.92 15.61 21.77
C GLY A 70 12.97 14.07 21.64
N GLY A 71 12.69 13.52 20.46
CA GLY A 71 12.65 12.08 20.18
C GLY A 71 13.97 11.34 20.41
N PHE A 72 15.10 12.04 20.47
CA PHE A 72 16.41 11.42 20.75
C PHE A 72 16.54 10.88 22.19
N ARG A 73 15.59 11.18 23.09
CA ARG A 73 15.62 10.70 24.48
C ARG A 73 15.09 9.25 24.56
N PRO A 74 15.85 8.31 25.15
CA PRO A 74 15.40 6.93 25.31
C PRO A 74 14.16 6.88 26.21
N SER A 75 13.08 6.30 25.70
CA SER A 75 11.85 6.11 26.48
C SER A 75 11.90 4.81 27.28
N ALA A 76 11.44 4.84 28.53
CA ALA A 76 11.34 3.63 29.36
C ALA A 76 10.46 2.55 28.70
N ILE A 77 10.92 1.29 28.77
CA ILE A 77 10.18 0.11 28.31
C ILE A 77 8.90 0.00 29.13
N ARG A 78 7.74 0.03 28.47
CA ARG A 78 6.43 -0.16 29.12
C ARG A 78 5.77 -1.40 28.54
N THR A 79 4.92 -2.02 29.37
CA THR A 79 4.01 -3.09 28.98
C THR A 79 3.16 -2.69 27.77
N GLU A 80 3.13 -3.58 26.77
CA GLU A 80 2.45 -3.39 25.48
C GLU A 80 0.97 -3.05 25.65
N ASP A 81 0.50 -2.01 24.94
CA ASP A 81 -0.93 -1.73 24.80
C ASP A 81 -1.54 -2.77 23.83
N PRO A 82 -2.65 -3.44 24.18
CA PRO A 82 -3.37 -4.34 23.28
C PRO A 82 -3.68 -3.72 21.90
N ALA A 83 -3.95 -2.42 21.84
CA ALA A 83 -4.21 -1.71 20.58
C ALA A 83 -2.95 -1.60 19.71
N GLU A 84 -1.79 -1.35 20.33
CA GLU A 84 -0.49 -1.27 19.65
C GLU A 84 -0.10 -2.64 19.09
N ARG A 85 -0.30 -3.71 19.87
CA ARG A 85 -0.08 -5.09 19.41
C ARG A 85 -0.97 -5.46 18.22
N ALA A 86 -2.24 -5.04 18.22
CA ALA A 86 -3.14 -5.24 17.08
C ALA A 86 -2.68 -4.46 15.84
N GLY A 87 -2.14 -3.25 16.03
CA GLY A 87 -1.52 -2.46 14.97
C GLY A 87 -0.29 -3.16 14.36
N LEU A 88 0.64 -3.60 15.21
CA LEU A 88 1.84 -4.35 14.80
C LEU A 88 1.49 -5.63 14.04
N TRP A 89 0.48 -6.37 14.50
CA TRP A 89 -0.02 -7.55 13.80
C TRP A 89 -0.50 -7.22 12.38
N ARG A 90 -1.30 -6.16 12.22
CA ARG A 90 -1.77 -5.71 10.89
C ARG A 90 -0.61 -5.29 9.99
N CYS A 91 0.38 -4.59 10.53
CA CYS A 91 1.60 -4.24 9.81
C CYS A 91 2.37 -5.49 9.36
N GLY A 92 2.52 -6.47 10.26
CA GLY A 92 3.18 -7.75 9.95
C GLY A 92 2.46 -8.54 8.86
N VAL A 93 1.13 -8.68 8.95
CA VAL A 93 0.32 -9.32 7.91
C VAL A 93 0.43 -8.58 6.57
N THR A 94 0.42 -7.24 6.61
CA THR A 94 0.60 -6.42 5.40
C THR A 94 1.97 -6.64 4.77
N ALA A 95 3.05 -6.57 5.56
CA ALA A 95 4.41 -6.79 5.07
C ALA A 95 4.60 -8.21 4.50
N ALA A 96 4.03 -9.22 5.16
CA ALA A 96 4.05 -10.60 4.67
C ALA A 96 3.27 -10.74 3.35
N GLY A 97 2.06 -10.18 3.28
CA GLY A 97 1.25 -10.19 2.06
C GLY A 97 1.93 -9.51 0.88
N CYS A 98 2.50 -8.31 1.11
CA CYS A 98 3.28 -7.60 0.09
C CYS A 98 4.50 -8.40 -0.37
N SER A 99 5.20 -9.06 0.55
CA SER A 99 6.36 -9.91 0.22
C SER A 99 5.96 -11.11 -0.64
N VAL A 100 4.87 -11.80 -0.28
CA VAL A 100 4.34 -12.93 -1.07
C VAL A 100 3.94 -12.47 -2.46
N TYR A 101 3.29 -11.31 -2.58
CA TYR A 101 2.95 -10.74 -3.87
C TYR A 101 4.20 -10.42 -4.71
N ALA A 102 5.14 -9.68 -4.14
CA ALA A 102 6.34 -9.20 -4.84
C ALA A 102 7.26 -10.35 -5.28
N VAL A 103 7.44 -11.37 -4.44
CA VAL A 103 8.36 -12.49 -4.73
C VAL A 103 7.65 -13.64 -5.43
N GLY A 104 6.39 -13.88 -5.10
CA GLY A 104 5.68 -15.12 -5.47
C GLY A 104 4.65 -14.98 -6.59
N LEU A 105 4.08 -13.80 -6.82
CA LEU A 105 2.99 -13.63 -7.81
C LEU A 105 3.44 -12.92 -9.08
N VAL A 106 4.34 -11.93 -8.96
CA VAL A 106 4.82 -11.13 -10.10
C VAL A 106 5.64 -12.01 -11.05
N GLY A 107 5.15 -12.19 -12.28
CA GLY A 107 5.81 -13.02 -13.30
C GLY A 107 5.78 -14.53 -13.02
N ALA A 108 4.97 -14.98 -12.06
CA ALA A 108 4.91 -16.38 -11.69
C ALA A 108 4.17 -17.23 -12.72
N ARG A 109 4.73 -18.39 -13.06
CA ARG A 109 4.06 -19.44 -13.82
C ARG A 109 3.47 -20.47 -12.87
N ILE A 110 2.17 -20.38 -12.61
CA ILE A 110 1.47 -21.28 -11.70
C ILE A 110 0.80 -22.37 -12.53
N GLY A 111 1.30 -23.63 -12.42
CA GLY A 111 0.71 -24.77 -13.14
C GLY A 111 0.76 -24.64 -14.68
N GLY A 112 1.77 -23.95 -15.22
CA GLY A 112 1.91 -23.69 -16.65
C GLY A 112 1.11 -22.49 -17.17
N TRP A 113 0.26 -21.88 -16.33
CA TRP A 113 -0.43 -20.63 -16.68
C TRP A 113 0.44 -19.43 -16.37
N HIS A 114 0.53 -18.51 -17.34
CA HIS A 114 1.11 -17.19 -17.15
C HIS A 114 0.07 -16.30 -16.48
N VAL A 115 0.32 -15.85 -15.25
CA VAL A 115 -0.55 -14.86 -14.61
C VAL A 115 -0.12 -13.48 -15.10
N PRO A 116 -0.96 -12.75 -15.84
CA PRO A 116 -0.59 -11.43 -16.32
C PRO A 116 -0.48 -10.47 -15.12
N TYR A 117 0.50 -9.56 -15.19
CA TYR A 117 0.83 -8.67 -14.09
C TYR A 117 -0.36 -7.84 -13.59
N ASP A 118 -1.21 -7.37 -14.50
CA ASP A 118 -2.39 -6.56 -14.21
C ASP A 118 -3.43 -7.35 -13.37
N ALA A 119 -3.67 -8.61 -13.71
CA ALA A 119 -4.56 -9.49 -12.96
C ALA A 119 -3.98 -9.85 -11.60
N ALA A 120 -2.67 -10.13 -11.52
CA ALA A 120 -1.96 -10.36 -10.27
C ALA A 120 -2.08 -9.15 -9.33
N THR A 121 -1.82 -7.95 -9.84
CA THR A 121 -1.92 -6.68 -9.11
C THR A 121 -3.35 -6.43 -8.63
N ALA A 122 -4.34 -6.57 -9.53
CA ALA A 122 -5.75 -6.36 -9.20
C ALA A 122 -6.21 -7.35 -8.13
N LEU A 123 -5.88 -8.64 -8.28
CA LEU A 123 -6.22 -9.67 -7.30
C LEU A 123 -5.58 -9.38 -5.94
N PHE A 124 -4.30 -9.00 -5.92
CA PHE A 124 -3.61 -8.64 -4.68
C PHE A 124 -4.27 -7.45 -3.98
N VAL A 125 -4.48 -6.33 -4.69
CA VAL A 125 -5.12 -5.13 -4.12
C VAL A 125 -6.52 -5.45 -3.62
N PHE A 126 -7.30 -6.21 -4.40
CA PHE A 126 -8.64 -6.64 -4.03
C PHE A 126 -8.62 -7.45 -2.72
N LEU A 127 -7.84 -8.54 -2.67
CA LEU A 127 -7.75 -9.40 -1.49
C LEU A 127 -7.23 -8.64 -0.29
N PHE A 128 -6.23 -7.78 -0.48
CA PHE A 128 -5.67 -6.96 0.58
C PHE A 128 -6.73 -6.05 1.21
N VAL A 129 -7.47 -5.30 0.39
CA VAL A 129 -8.53 -4.40 0.88
C VAL A 129 -9.65 -5.20 1.55
N VAL A 130 -10.10 -6.30 0.93
CA VAL A 130 -11.17 -7.13 1.50
C VAL A 130 -10.74 -7.71 2.84
N ILE A 131 -9.57 -8.34 2.95
CA ILE A 131 -9.10 -8.98 4.19
C ILE A 131 -8.86 -7.92 5.28
N ALA A 132 -8.20 -6.81 4.94
CA ALA A 132 -7.87 -5.77 5.91
C ALA A 132 -9.11 -5.01 6.43
N GLU A 133 -10.07 -4.73 5.54
CA GLU A 133 -11.26 -3.96 5.90
C GLU A 133 -12.48 -4.81 6.29
N TRP A 134 -12.45 -6.14 6.10
CA TRP A 134 -13.56 -7.03 6.48
C TRP A 134 -14.11 -6.80 7.89
N PRO A 135 -13.28 -6.74 8.95
CA PRO A 135 -13.78 -6.52 10.31
C PRO A 135 -14.35 -5.11 10.51
N LEU A 136 -13.98 -4.15 9.66
CA LEU A 136 -14.40 -2.74 9.72
C LEU A 136 -15.54 -2.43 8.74
N ALA A 137 -15.97 -3.40 7.93
CA ALA A 137 -16.89 -3.21 6.82
C ALA A 137 -18.23 -2.61 7.25
N THR A 138 -18.74 -2.96 8.43
CA THR A 138 -20.00 -2.42 8.96
C THR A 138 -19.88 -0.94 9.32
N GLU A 139 -18.83 -0.56 10.05
CA GLU A 139 -18.61 0.83 10.48
C GLU A 139 -18.20 1.73 9.30
N HIS A 140 -17.17 1.31 8.54
CA HIS A 140 -16.67 2.09 7.41
C HIS A 140 -17.66 2.10 6.24
N GLY A 141 -18.34 0.99 5.99
CA GLY A 141 -19.34 0.86 4.92
C GLY A 141 -20.49 1.83 5.13
N ALA A 142 -21.02 1.93 6.35
CA ALA A 142 -22.08 2.89 6.68
C ALA A 142 -21.64 4.34 6.43
N ARG A 143 -20.44 4.73 6.91
CA ARG A 143 -19.91 6.10 6.70
C ARG A 143 -19.61 6.42 5.23
N ARG A 144 -19.12 5.44 4.45
CA ARG A 144 -18.87 5.61 3.01
C ARG A 144 -20.18 5.70 2.24
N TRP A 145 -21.16 4.87 2.60
CA TRP A 145 -22.49 4.89 1.99
C TRP A 145 -23.19 6.22 2.22
N GLN A 146 -23.19 6.71 3.46
CA GLN A 146 -23.74 8.02 3.81
C GLN A 146 -23.11 9.14 2.95
N ARG A 147 -21.77 9.19 2.89
CA ARG A 147 -21.05 10.17 2.06
C ARG A 147 -21.38 10.06 0.57
N LEU A 148 -21.54 8.84 0.04
CA LEU A 148 -21.94 8.63 -1.35
C LEU A 148 -23.37 9.12 -1.60
N SER A 149 -24.31 8.77 -0.72
CA SER A 149 -25.71 9.21 -0.86
C SER A 149 -25.88 10.72 -0.77
N GLU A 150 -25.08 11.39 0.06
CA GLU A 150 -25.08 12.85 0.19
C GLU A 150 -24.49 13.53 -1.05
N ARG A 151 -23.37 13.01 -1.57
CA ARG A 151 -22.64 13.67 -2.66
C ARG A 151 -23.14 13.31 -4.06
N TRP A 152 -23.68 12.10 -4.23
CA TRP A 152 -24.08 11.54 -5.52
C TRP A 152 -25.36 10.69 -5.40
N PRO A 153 -26.52 11.31 -5.14
CA PRO A 153 -27.77 10.59 -4.86
C PRO A 153 -28.21 9.68 -6.02
N GLY A 154 -27.99 10.09 -7.28
CA GLY A 154 -28.31 9.27 -8.45
C GLY A 154 -27.52 7.96 -8.51
N ILE A 155 -26.22 8.00 -8.25
CA ILE A 155 -25.35 6.81 -8.20
C ILE A 155 -25.78 5.91 -7.03
N ALA A 156 -26.04 6.51 -5.87
CA ALA A 156 -26.50 5.77 -4.69
C ALA A 156 -27.82 5.04 -4.96
N ALA A 157 -28.76 5.64 -5.69
CA ALA A 157 -30.02 4.99 -6.05
C ALA A 157 -29.81 3.76 -6.95
N VAL A 158 -28.97 3.89 -7.99
CA VAL A 158 -28.63 2.76 -8.88
C VAL A 158 -27.98 1.62 -8.10
N VAL A 159 -26.98 1.95 -7.27
CA VAL A 159 -26.28 0.96 -6.44
C VAL A 159 -27.22 0.29 -5.43
N ALA A 160 -28.11 1.06 -4.80
CA ALA A 160 -29.10 0.53 -3.87
C ALA A 160 -30.05 -0.45 -4.57
N GLY A 161 -30.42 -0.17 -5.83
CA GLY A 161 -31.20 -1.08 -6.67
C GLY A 161 -30.49 -2.41 -6.93
N ILE A 162 -29.19 -2.38 -7.23
CA ILE A 162 -28.37 -3.59 -7.43
C ILE A 162 -28.24 -4.38 -6.13
N GLY A 163 -28.13 -3.70 -4.98
CA GLY A 163 -27.99 -4.32 -3.65
C GLY A 163 -29.31 -4.72 -2.99
N ALA A 164 -30.46 -4.36 -3.56
CA ALA A 164 -31.79 -4.66 -3.01
C ALA A 164 -32.04 -6.15 -2.70
N PRO A 165 -31.66 -7.12 -3.56
CA PRO A 165 -31.87 -8.55 -3.29
C PRO A 165 -30.99 -9.10 -2.17
N LEU A 166 -29.96 -8.37 -1.72
CA LEU A 166 -29.08 -8.84 -0.65
C LEU A 166 -29.67 -8.58 0.74
N PRO A 167 -29.54 -9.52 1.68
CA PRO A 167 -29.95 -9.32 3.07
C PRO A 167 -29.27 -8.09 3.68
N ALA A 168 -29.99 -7.33 4.50
CA ALA A 168 -29.49 -6.07 5.07
C ALA A 168 -28.14 -6.22 5.79
N ALA A 169 -27.93 -7.34 6.49
CA ALA A 169 -26.68 -7.66 7.20
C ALA A 169 -25.46 -7.82 6.28
N TRP A 170 -25.67 -8.13 5.00
CA TRP A 170 -24.61 -8.33 4.00
C TRP A 170 -24.29 -7.07 3.20
N ARG A 171 -25.20 -6.08 3.15
CA ARG A 171 -25.04 -4.87 2.33
C ARG A 171 -23.72 -4.13 2.57
N PRO A 172 -23.24 -3.90 3.82
CA PRO A 172 -21.96 -3.22 4.04
C PRO A 172 -20.76 -4.00 3.50
N ARG A 173 -20.79 -5.34 3.60
CA ARG A 173 -19.72 -6.21 3.12
C ARG A 173 -19.73 -6.34 1.60
N ALA A 174 -20.91 -6.47 1.00
CA ALA A 174 -21.05 -6.44 -0.45
C ALA A 174 -20.55 -5.11 -1.02
N TRP A 175 -20.87 -3.99 -0.35
CA TRP A 175 -20.37 -2.68 -0.73
C TRP A 175 -18.85 -2.56 -0.61
N LEU A 176 -18.25 -3.12 0.44
CA LEU A 176 -16.79 -3.22 0.55
C LEU A 176 -16.20 -3.99 -0.64
N VAL A 177 -16.73 -5.17 -0.97
CA VAL A 177 -16.25 -6.01 -2.08
C VAL A 177 -16.31 -5.27 -3.41
N VAL A 178 -17.42 -4.59 -3.71
CA VAL A 178 -17.57 -3.81 -4.94
C VAL A 178 -16.56 -2.66 -5.01
N ASN A 179 -16.38 -1.90 -3.92
CA ASN A 179 -15.39 -0.83 -3.90
C ASN A 179 -13.96 -1.35 -4.01
N ALA A 180 -13.65 -2.47 -3.34
CA ALA A 180 -12.35 -3.11 -3.43
C ALA A 180 -12.06 -3.57 -4.86
N ALA A 181 -13.06 -4.15 -5.55
CA ALA A 181 -12.91 -4.59 -6.94
C ALA A 181 -12.68 -3.39 -7.88
N LEU A 182 -13.46 -2.32 -7.73
CA LEU A 182 -13.28 -1.11 -8.52
C LEU A 182 -11.91 -0.48 -8.28
N MET A 183 -11.50 -0.35 -7.01
CA MET A 183 -10.20 0.18 -6.63
C MET A 183 -9.05 -0.67 -7.17
N ALA A 184 -9.18 -1.99 -7.10
CA ALA A 184 -8.20 -2.93 -7.63
C ALA A 184 -8.01 -2.76 -9.15
N VAL A 185 -9.10 -2.64 -9.91
CA VAL A 185 -9.02 -2.39 -11.36
C VAL A 185 -8.36 -1.06 -11.66
N ILE A 186 -8.79 0.01 -10.99
CA ILE A 186 -8.24 1.36 -11.20
C ILE A 186 -6.77 1.41 -10.84
N VAL A 187 -6.38 0.89 -9.68
CA VAL A 187 -5.00 0.88 -9.21
C VAL A 187 -4.13 0.03 -10.14
N SER A 188 -4.60 -1.17 -10.52
CA SER A 188 -3.88 -2.02 -11.46
C SER A 188 -3.64 -1.31 -12.79
N ALA A 189 -4.68 -0.72 -13.39
CA ALA A 189 -4.55 0.03 -14.64
C ALA A 189 -3.59 1.23 -14.52
N LEU A 190 -3.70 2.01 -13.44
CA LEU A 190 -2.81 3.15 -13.20
C LEU A 190 -1.35 2.71 -13.03
N VAL A 191 -1.11 1.64 -12.26
CA VAL A 191 0.23 1.10 -12.06
C VAL A 191 0.80 0.63 -13.39
N THR A 192 0.06 -0.15 -14.18
CA THR A 192 0.46 -0.59 -15.52
C THR A 192 0.81 0.60 -16.41
N ILE A 193 -0.05 1.61 -16.49
CA ILE A 193 0.21 2.83 -17.27
C ILE A 193 1.49 3.52 -16.81
N VAL A 194 1.72 3.62 -15.50
CA VAL A 194 2.91 4.27 -14.96
C VAL A 194 4.18 3.49 -15.34
N PHE A 195 4.17 2.17 -15.18
CA PHE A 195 5.32 1.33 -15.53
C PHE A 195 5.63 1.32 -17.03
N GLU A 196 4.61 1.18 -17.87
CA GLU A 196 4.79 1.16 -19.32
C GLU A 196 5.22 2.55 -19.86
N ARG A 197 4.56 3.63 -19.43
CA ARG A 197 4.78 4.95 -20.03
C ARG A 197 5.90 5.76 -19.42
N TYR A 198 6.15 5.61 -18.13
CA TYR A 198 7.15 6.44 -17.42
C TYR A 198 8.42 5.67 -17.11
N PHE A 199 8.33 4.35 -16.91
CA PHE A 199 9.49 3.52 -16.64
C PHE A 199 9.94 2.69 -17.85
N PHE A 200 9.18 2.69 -18.95
CA PHE A 200 9.50 1.93 -20.17
C PHE A 200 9.74 0.44 -19.89
N VAL A 201 8.96 -0.11 -18.96
CA VAL A 201 9.01 -1.53 -18.58
C VAL A 201 7.85 -2.25 -19.24
N ALA A 202 8.14 -3.23 -20.09
CA ALA A 202 7.14 -4.16 -20.59
C ALA A 202 6.76 -5.14 -19.47
N LEU A 203 5.53 -5.05 -18.97
CA LEU A 203 5.03 -5.93 -17.93
C LEU A 203 4.59 -7.27 -18.57
N PRO A 204 5.00 -8.42 -17.99
CA PRO A 204 4.66 -9.74 -18.52
C PRO A 204 3.20 -10.14 -18.22
#